data_AF-A0A151DVH8-F1
#
_entry.id   AF-A0A151DVH8-F1
#
_cell.length_a   1.000
_cell.length_b   1.000
_cell.length_c   1.000
_cell.angle_alpha   90.00
_cell.angle_beta   90.00
_cell.angle_gamma   90.00
#
_symmetry.space_group_name_H-M   'P 1'
#
loop_
_entity.id
_entity.type
_entity.pdbx_description
1 polymer ?
#
loop_
_entity_poly.entity_id
_entity_poly.type
_entity_poly.pdbx_seq_one_letter_code
_entity_poly.pdbx_strand_id
1 'polypeptide(L)'
;MGFIDRLEKNIVKLEKKKEKEQTRIAQLEAKCENKKITKAEFNLKKRHHDERIHAYSARIRVLQGGIVREKQHIENKAEEKEKKKEEKEKKKEKKVKREKKEETDKKSSIESEEETKVQ
;
A
#
# COMPACT_ATOMS: atom_id res chain seq x y z
N MET A 1 9.59 13.83 -0.21
CA MET A 1 9.33 12.53 -0.88
C MET A 1 8.71 11.57 0.10
N GLY A 2 7.59 10.96 -0.28
CA GLY A 2 6.88 9.97 0.52
C GLY A 2 7.66 8.67 0.69
N PHE A 3 7.13 7.76 1.50
CA PHE A 3 7.78 6.47 1.76
C PHE A 3 7.86 5.61 0.49
N ILE A 4 6.76 5.54 -0.28
CA ILE A 4 6.68 4.80 -1.54
C ILE A 4 7.73 5.33 -2.54
N ASP A 5 7.81 6.65 -2.73
CA ASP A 5 8.79 7.26 -3.64
C ASP A 5 10.25 6.88 -3.30
N ARG A 6 10.56 6.77 -2.00
CA ARG A 6 11.90 6.35 -1.55
C ARG A 6 12.18 4.89 -1.91
N LEU A 7 11.19 4.01 -1.78
CA LEU A 7 11.30 2.61 -2.19
C LEU A 7 11.48 2.49 -3.71
N GLU A 8 10.69 3.22 -4.49
CA GLU A 8 10.79 3.25 -5.96
C GLU A 8 12.16 3.74 -6.42
N LYS A 9 12.67 4.84 -5.86
CA LYS A 9 14.04 5.33 -6.16
C LYS A 9 15.11 4.28 -5.83
N ASN A 10 14.95 3.51 -4.77
CA ASN A 10 15.89 2.45 -4.41
C ASN A 10 15.82 1.28 -5.38
N ILE A 11 14.62 0.89 -5.82
CA ILE A 11 14.42 -0.14 -6.85
C ILE A 11 15.14 0.27 -8.13
N VAL A 12 14.92 1.49 -8.63
CA VAL A 12 15.57 1.99 -9.85
C VAL A 12 17.10 1.97 -9.74
N LYS A 13 17.66 2.33 -8.57
CA LYS A 13 19.12 2.25 -8.34
C LYS A 13 19.62 0.80 -8.38
N LEU A 14 18.87 -0.15 -7.85
CA LEU A 14 19.23 -1.57 -7.86
C LEU A 14 19.10 -2.17 -9.25
N GLU A 15 18.07 -1.78 -10.02
CA GLU A 15 17.90 -2.19 -11.42
C GLU A 15 19.08 -1.73 -12.28
N LYS A 16 19.48 -0.46 -12.17
CA LYS A 16 20.68 0.05 -12.85
C LYS A 16 21.96 -0.70 -12.45
N LYS A 17 22.09 -1.12 -11.19
CA LYS A 17 23.24 -1.92 -10.74
C LYS A 17 23.19 -3.32 -11.34
N LYS A 18 22.02 -3.95 -11.38
CA LYS A 18 21.79 -5.26 -12.00
C LYS A 18 22.13 -5.24 -13.49
N GLU A 19 21.65 -4.24 -14.22
CA GLU A 19 21.94 -4.06 -15.64
C GLU A 19 23.44 -3.96 -15.91
N LYS A 20 24.17 -3.18 -15.10
CA LYS A 20 25.65 -3.10 -15.19
C LYS A 20 26.35 -4.44 -15.01
N GLU A 21 25.87 -5.30 -14.09
CA GLU A 21 26.44 -6.64 -13.93
C GLU A 21 26.12 -7.53 -15.15
N GLN A 22 24.91 -7.42 -15.72
CA GLN A 22 24.54 -8.15 -16.95
C GLN A 22 25.42 -7.72 -18.14
N THR A 23 25.68 -6.42 -18.30
CA THR A 23 26.61 -5.93 -19.32
C THR A 23 28.03 -6.48 -19.13
N ARG A 24 28.51 -6.60 -17.87
CA ARG A 24 29.82 -7.19 -17.59
C ARG A 24 29.88 -8.67 -17.96
N ILE A 25 28.80 -9.43 -17.74
CA ILE A 25 28.71 -10.82 -18.20
C ILE A 25 28.79 -10.89 -19.72
N ALA A 26 28.02 -10.07 -20.44
CA ALA A 26 28.07 -10.02 -21.91
C ALA A 26 29.47 -9.66 -22.44
N GLN A 27 30.17 -8.74 -21.78
CA GLN A 27 31.56 -8.41 -22.13
C GLN A 27 32.52 -9.58 -21.86
N LEU A 28 32.31 -10.35 -20.79
CA LEU A 28 33.09 -11.55 -20.49
C LEU A 28 32.82 -12.66 -21.50
N GLU A 29 31.57 -12.82 -21.93
CA GLU A 29 31.14 -13.77 -22.95
C GLU A 29 31.83 -13.47 -24.29
N ALA A 30 31.78 -12.21 -24.75
CA ALA A 30 32.49 -11.76 -25.94
C ALA A 30 34.02 -11.98 -25.84
N LYS A 31 34.63 -11.83 -24.65
CA LYS A 31 36.05 -12.15 -24.45
C LYS A 31 36.33 -13.66 -24.56
N CYS A 32 35.43 -14.50 -24.06
CA CYS A 32 35.54 -15.95 -24.15
C CYS A 32 35.39 -16.43 -25.59
N GLU A 33 34.41 -15.90 -26.33
CA GLU A 33 34.19 -16.20 -27.76
C GLU A 33 35.39 -15.82 -28.62
N ASN A 34 35.97 -14.65 -28.35
CA ASN A 34 37.20 -14.17 -29.00
C ASN A 34 38.47 -14.88 -28.49
N LYS A 35 38.35 -15.94 -27.68
CA LYS A 35 39.46 -16.72 -27.09
C LYS A 35 40.46 -15.89 -26.28
N LYS A 36 40.07 -14.69 -25.81
CA LYS A 36 40.91 -13.83 -24.95
C LYS A 36 40.96 -14.31 -23.51
N ILE A 37 39.96 -15.06 -23.08
CA ILE A 37 39.91 -15.75 -21.79
C ILE A 37 39.45 -17.19 -22.02
N THR A 38 39.78 -18.07 -21.08
CA THR A 38 39.32 -19.46 -21.15
C THR A 38 37.87 -19.59 -20.67
N LYS A 39 37.20 -20.68 -21.05
CA LYS A 39 35.85 -21.01 -20.57
C LYS A 39 35.80 -21.17 -19.04
N ALA A 40 36.87 -21.70 -18.44
CA ALA A 40 36.96 -21.84 -16.99
C ALA A 40 37.02 -20.47 -16.29
N GLU A 41 37.85 -19.55 -16.78
CA GLU A 41 37.93 -18.18 -16.26
C GLU A 41 36.63 -17.41 -16.45
N PHE A 42 35.97 -17.59 -17.60
CA PHE A 42 34.65 -17.03 -17.86
C PHE A 42 33.63 -17.50 -16.81
N ASN A 43 33.53 -18.81 -16.58
CA ASN A 43 32.57 -19.38 -15.63
C ASN A 43 32.80 -18.89 -14.20
N LEU A 44 34.06 -18.82 -13.75
CA LEU A 44 34.43 -18.29 -12.43
C LEU A 44 33.99 -16.83 -12.26
N LYS A 45 34.29 -15.97 -13.24
CA LYS A 45 33.93 -14.54 -13.18
C LYS A 45 32.42 -14.34 -13.33
N LYS A 46 31.78 -15.07 -14.25
CA LYS A 46 30.32 -15.04 -14.47
C LYS A 46 29.57 -15.35 -13.18
N ARG A 47 29.98 -16.40 -12.45
CA ARG A 47 29.35 -16.78 -11.17
C ARG A 47 29.30 -15.62 -10.18
N HIS A 48 30.40 -14.86 -10.03
CA HIS A 48 30.43 -13.71 -9.12
C HIS A 48 29.43 -12.62 -9.52
N HIS A 49 29.30 -12.34 -10.83
CA HIS A 49 28.32 -11.37 -11.32
C HIS A 49 26.89 -11.90 -11.18
N ASP A 50 26.63 -13.19 -11.43
CA ASP A 50 25.33 -13.82 -11.22
C ASP A 50 24.88 -13.76 -9.76
N GLU A 51 25.78 -14.03 -8.81
CA GLU A 51 25.50 -13.90 -7.37
C GLU A 51 25.07 -12.47 -6.99
N ARG A 52 25.73 -11.45 -7.55
CA ARG A 52 25.34 -10.04 -7.36
C ARG A 52 23.97 -9.73 -7.98
N ILE A 53 23.71 -10.24 -9.19
CA ILE A 53 22.41 -10.09 -9.87
C ILE A 53 21.30 -10.72 -9.04
N HIS A 54 21.52 -11.92 -8.50
CA HIS A 54 20.57 -12.59 -7.61
C HIS A 54 20.33 -11.80 -6.33
N ALA A 55 21.37 -11.29 -5.68
CA ALA A 55 21.24 -10.47 -4.49
C ALA A 55 20.43 -9.19 -4.75
N TYR A 56 20.71 -8.47 -5.85
CA TYR A 56 19.94 -7.28 -6.22
C TYR A 56 18.48 -7.64 -6.56
N SER A 57 18.25 -8.72 -7.29
CA SER A 57 16.90 -9.16 -7.66
C SER A 57 16.07 -9.55 -6.43
N ALA A 58 16.66 -10.26 -5.47
CA ALA A 58 16.03 -10.58 -4.20
C ALA A 58 15.67 -9.31 -3.41
N ARG A 59 16.60 -8.33 -3.37
CA ARG A 59 16.35 -7.07 -2.67
C ARG A 59 15.24 -6.24 -3.34
N ILE A 60 15.20 -6.17 -4.66
CA ILE A 60 14.13 -5.51 -5.42
C ILE A 60 12.78 -6.13 -5.06
N ARG A 61 12.67 -7.46 -5.04
CA ARG A 61 11.44 -8.16 -4.68
C ARG A 61 10.94 -7.80 -3.28
N VAL A 62 11.85 -7.71 -2.30
CA VAL A 62 11.49 -7.28 -0.94
C VAL A 62 10.97 -5.84 -0.92
N LEU A 63 11.62 -4.92 -1.65
CA LEU A 63 11.19 -3.52 -1.72
C LEU A 63 9.82 -3.38 -2.40
N GLN A 64 9.58 -4.13 -3.48
CA GLN A 64 8.28 -4.20 -4.15
C GLN A 64 7.19 -4.69 -3.19
N GLY A 65 7.47 -5.73 -2.40
CA GLY A 65 6.56 -6.19 -1.34
C GLY A 65 6.29 -5.11 -0.27
N GLY A 66 7.28 -4.29 0.06
CA GLY A 66 7.12 -3.14 0.95
C GLY A 66 6.17 -2.08 0.39
N ILE A 67 6.25 -1.79 -0.92
CA ILE A 67 5.32 -0.86 -1.60
C ILE A 67 3.88 -1.38 -1.54
N VAL A 68 3.67 -2.67 -1.84
CA VAL A 68 2.33 -3.28 -1.82
C VAL A 68 1.70 -3.16 -0.42
N ARG A 69 2.46 -3.50 0.63
CA ARG A 69 1.97 -3.39 2.01
C ARG A 69 1.64 -1.97 2.40
N GLU A 70 2.45 -0.99 2.00
CA GLU A 70 2.17 0.41 2.30
C GLU A 70 0.91 0.90 1.61
N LYS A 71 0.71 0.53 0.33
CA LYS A 71 -0.51 0.88 -0.41
C LYS A 71 -1.76 0.31 0.29
N GLN A 72 -1.72 -0.96 0.68
CA GLN A 72 -2.81 -1.59 1.44
C GLN A 72 -3.09 -0.86 2.76
N HIS A 73 -2.04 -0.45 3.47
CA HIS A 73 -2.20 0.26 4.74
C HIS A 73 -2.82 1.66 4.57
N ILE A 74 -2.50 2.37 3.48
CA ILE A 74 -3.12 3.64 3.13
C ILE A 74 -4.62 3.44 2.83
N GLU A 75 -4.95 2.41 2.06
CA GLU A 75 -6.33 2.05 1.70
C GLU A 75 -7.15 1.69 2.95
N ASN A 76 -6.66 0.77 3.79
CA ASN A 76 -7.34 0.38 5.03
C ASN A 76 -7.60 1.57 5.95
N LYS A 77 -6.66 2.52 6.03
CA LYS A 77 -6.83 3.76 6.80
C LYS A 77 -7.89 4.68 6.21
N ALA A 78 -8.05 4.70 4.88
CA ALA A 78 -9.10 5.47 4.24
C ALA A 78 -10.47 4.85 4.55
N GLU A 79 -10.63 3.54 4.38
CA GLU A 79 -11.87 2.82 4.69
C GLU A 79 -12.30 2.98 6.16
N GLU A 80 -11.35 2.85 7.11
CA GLU A 80 -11.67 3.05 8.52
C GLU A 80 -12.20 4.45 8.81
N LYS A 81 -11.64 5.47 8.13
CA LYS A 81 -12.11 6.85 8.29
C LYS A 81 -13.52 7.02 7.73
N GLU A 82 -13.85 6.39 6.61
CA GLU A 82 -15.19 6.41 6.04
C GLU A 82 -16.20 5.69 6.93
N LYS A 83 -15.88 4.47 7.38
CA LYS A 83 -16.71 3.72 8.36
C LYS A 83 -16.96 4.54 9.63
N LYS A 84 -15.94 5.21 10.16
CA LYS A 84 -16.08 6.11 11.32
C LYS A 84 -16.94 7.34 11.04
N LYS A 85 -16.94 7.88 9.82
CA LYS A 85 -17.81 8.99 9.43
C LYS A 85 -19.27 8.53 9.31
N GLU A 86 -19.51 7.43 8.61
CA GLU A 86 -20.85 6.84 8.48
C GLU A 86 -21.47 6.48 9.83
N GLU A 87 -20.70 5.88 10.74
CA GLU A 87 -21.21 5.56 12.09
C GLU A 87 -21.59 6.83 12.87
N LYS A 88 -20.81 7.90 12.74
CA LYS A 88 -21.12 9.19 13.37
C LYS A 88 -22.38 9.80 12.79
N GLU A 89 -22.58 9.73 11.48
CA GLU A 89 -23.78 10.23 10.81
C GLU A 89 -25.01 9.41 11.20
N LYS A 90 -24.93 8.08 11.15
CA LYS A 90 -25.99 7.17 11.62
C LYS A 90 -26.36 7.41 13.09
N LYS A 91 -25.37 7.69 13.96
CA LYS A 91 -25.61 8.06 15.38
C LYS A 91 -26.34 9.40 15.50
N LYS A 92 -25.93 10.42 14.74
CA LYS A 92 -26.60 11.74 14.72
C LYS A 92 -28.04 11.63 14.22
N GLU A 93 -28.28 10.93 13.12
CA GLU A 93 -29.63 10.72 12.60
C GLU A 93 -30.54 10.00 13.60
N LYS A 94 -30.05 8.96 14.26
CA LYS A 94 -30.80 8.26 15.32
C LYS A 94 -31.14 9.18 16.49
N LYS A 95 -30.22 10.07 16.89
CA LYS A 95 -30.47 11.04 17.97
C LYS A 95 -31.57 12.03 17.58
N VAL A 96 -31.49 12.61 16.38
CA VAL A 96 -32.50 13.55 15.86
C VAL A 96 -33.87 12.87 15.71
N LYS A 97 -33.92 11.62 15.25
CA LYS A 97 -35.18 10.85 15.17
C LYS A 97 -35.79 10.58 16.55
N ARG A 98 -34.98 10.30 17.56
CA ARG A 98 -35.46 10.12 18.95
C ARG A 98 -35.99 11.42 19.55
N GLU A 99 -35.25 12.51 19.39
CA GLU A 99 -35.67 13.85 19.88
C GLU A 99 -36.99 14.29 19.24
N LYS A 100 -37.14 14.12 17.91
CA LYS A 100 -38.42 14.39 17.22
C LYS A 100 -39.57 13.51 17.71
N LYS A 101 -39.30 12.24 18.00
CA LYS A 101 -40.31 11.30 18.50
C LYS A 101 -40.77 11.69 19.91
N GLU A 102 -39.84 12.01 20.80
CA GLU A 102 -40.15 12.51 22.15
C GLU A 102 -40.90 13.85 22.11
N GLU A 103 -40.60 14.75 21.17
CA GLU A 103 -41.39 15.97 20.98
C GLU A 103 -42.81 15.68 20.53
N THR A 104 -43.02 14.78 19.57
CA THR A 104 -44.38 14.38 19.14
C THR A 104 -45.15 13.66 20.24
N ASP A 105 -44.50 12.76 21.00
CA ASP A 105 -45.14 12.02 22.09
C ASP A 105 -45.51 12.96 23.26
N LYS A 106 -44.70 13.99 23.53
CA LYS A 106 -45.05 15.04 24.50
C LYS A 106 -46.20 15.93 24.01
N LYS A 107 -46.22 16.29 22.72
CA LYS A 107 -47.30 17.11 22.14
C LYS A 107 -48.66 16.39 22.21
N SER A 108 -48.70 15.11 21.87
CA SER A 108 -49.93 14.31 21.95
C SER A 108 -50.41 14.07 23.39
N SER A 109 -49.48 14.01 24.35
CA SER A 109 -49.81 13.91 25.77
C SER A 109 -50.42 15.21 26.32
N ILE A 110 -49.95 16.37 25.86
CA ILE A 110 -50.49 17.68 26.26
C ILE A 110 -51.89 17.91 25.66
N GLU A 111 -52.08 17.56 24.38
CA GLU A 111 -53.39 17.69 23.71
C GLU A 111 -54.47 16.79 24.37
N SER A 112 -54.10 15.58 24.82
CA SER A 112 -55.04 14.68 25.50
C SER A 112 -55.35 15.08 26.96
N GLU A 113 -54.44 15.76 27.66
CA GLU A 113 -54.69 16.34 28.99
C GLU A 113 -55.55 17.62 28.93
N GLU A 114 -55.45 18.40 27.85
CA GLU A 114 -56.30 19.58 27.64
C GLU A 114 -57.74 19.19 27.26
N GLU A 115 -57.94 18.16 26.43
CA GLU A 115 -59.28 17.66 26.07
C GLU A 115 -60.06 17.07 27.27
N THR A 116 -59.36 16.51 28.27
CA THR A 116 -59.98 15.91 29.47
C THR A 116 -60.33 16.90 30.57
N LYS A 117 -59.82 18.14 30.52
CA LYS A 117 -60.13 19.21 31.50
C LYS A 117 -61.32 20.10 31.12
N VAL A 118 -61.86 19.96 29.91
CA VAL A 118 -62.91 20.81 29.34
C VAL A 118 -64.30 20.11 29.34
N GLN A 119 -64.42 18.90 29.90
CA GLN A 119 -65.68 18.21 30.19
C GLN A 119 -66.04 18.29 31.67
#